data_AF-A0A538D869-F1
#
_entry.id   AF-A0A538D869-F1
#
_cell.length_a   1.000
_cell.length_b   1.000
_cell.length_c   1.000
_cell.angle_alpha   90.00
_cell.angle_beta   90.00
_cell.angle_gamma   90.00
#
_symmetry.space_group_name_H-M   'P 1'
#
loop_
_entity.id
_entity.type
_entity.pdbx_description
1 polymer ?
#
loop_
_entity_poly.entity_id
_entity_poly.type
_entity_poly.pdbx_seq_one_letter_code
_entity_poly.pdbx_strand_id
1 'polypeptide(L)' 'MNVLFRGLPGHPLHPPLTDATIGAYTFATIMAVLSRLGVSEHNTATGWWLALVTGLAITIPTAITGFADWLTIS' A
#
# COMPACT_ATOMS: atom_id res chain seq x y z
N MET A 1 -3.20 -24.44 -6.77
CA MET A 1 -3.66 -23.05 -6.56
C MET A 1 -2.52 -22.11 -6.93
N ASN A 2 -2.78 -21.04 -7.69
CA ASN A 2 -1.74 -20.09 -8.10
C ASN A 2 -1.45 -19.11 -6.96
N VAL A 3 -0.42 -19.40 -6.15
CA VAL A 3 -0.07 -18.67 -4.93
C VAL A 3 0.19 -17.18 -5.19
N LEU A 4 0.72 -16.85 -6.38
CA LEU A 4 1.10 -15.49 -6.74
C LEU A 4 -0.08 -14.51 -6.74
N PHE A 5 -1.27 -14.96 -7.13
CA PHE A 5 -2.45 -14.10 -7.25
C PHE A 5 -3.50 -14.36 -6.19
N ARG A 6 -3.51 -15.56 -5.58
CA ARG A 6 -4.57 -16.00 -4.67
C ARG A 6 -4.12 -16.15 -3.22
N GLY A 7 -2.82 -15.98 -2.95
CA GLY A 7 -2.26 -16.20 -1.63
C GLY A 7 -2.18 -17.68 -1.24
N LEU A 8 -1.99 -17.93 0.05
CA LEU A 8 -1.92 -19.28 0.62
C LEU A 8 -3.32 -19.91 0.65
N PRO A 9 -3.44 -21.26 0.72
CA PRO A 9 -4.75 -21.90 0.85
C PRO A 9 -5.55 -21.31 2.02
N GLY A 10 -6.73 -20.76 1.74
CA GLY A 10 -7.59 -20.11 2.73
C GLY A 10 -7.19 -18.70 3.16
N HIS A 11 -6.08 -18.16 2.65
CA HIS A 11 -5.59 -16.81 2.99
C HIS A 11 -5.36 -15.98 1.72
N PRO A 12 -6.38 -15.19 1.32
CA PRO A 12 -6.27 -14.28 0.18
C PRO A 12 -5.10 -13.32 0.33
N LEU A 13 -4.52 -12.89 -0.79
CA LEU A 13 -3.37 -11.99 -0.79
C LEU A 13 -3.78 -10.51 -0.62
N HIS A 14 -5.02 -10.14 -0.99
CA HIS A 14 -5.45 -8.74 -0.98
C HIS A 14 -5.47 -8.09 0.41
N PRO A 15 -5.81 -8.77 1.53
CA PRO A 15 -5.85 -8.10 2.84
C PRO A 15 -4.45 -7.63 3.30
N PRO A 16 -3.39 -8.47 3.28
CA PRO A 16 -2.03 -8.00 3.60
C PRO A 16 -1.53 -6.88 2.68
N LEU A 17 -1.86 -6.96 1.38
CA LEU A 17 -1.49 -5.90 0.44
C LEU A 17 -2.25 -4.59 0.72
N THR A 18 -3.51 -4.69 1.12
CA THR A 18 -4.33 -3.54 1.55
C THR A 18 -3.72 -2.87 2.78
N ASP A 19 -3.29 -3.64 3.79
CA ASP A 19 -2.62 -3.11 4.97
C ASP A 19 -1.33 -2.35 4.59
N ALA A 20 -0.52 -2.91 3.69
CA ALA A 20 0.70 -2.27 3.20
C ALA A 20 0.39 -0.97 2.44
N THR A 21 -0.63 -0.97 1.57
CA THR A 21 -1.08 0.23 0.85
C THR A 21 -1.57 1.32 1.80
N ILE A 22 -2.42 0.98 2.77
CA ILE A 22 -2.93 1.94 3.78
C ILE A 22 -1.79 2.50 4.61
N GLY A 23 -0.88 1.64 5.08
CA GLY A 23 0.29 2.05 5.86
C GLY A 23 1.20 3.01 5.10
N ALA A 24 1.49 2.71 3.82
CA ALA A 24 2.33 3.56 2.97
C ALA A 24 1.72 4.96 2.76
N TYR A 25 0.43 5.05 2.42
CA TYR A 25 -0.23 6.35 2.27
C TYR A 25 -0.36 7.10 3.58
N THR A 26 -0.67 6.42 4.68
CA THR A 26 -0.75 7.05 6.01
C THR A 26 0.59 7.66 6.39
N PHE A 27 1.68 6.91 6.23
CA PHE A 27 3.03 7.42 6.49
C PHE A 27 3.37 8.59 5.56
N ALA A 28 3.07 8.48 4.26
CA ALA A 28 3.29 9.57 3.31
C ALA A 28 2.56 10.85 3.74
N THR A 29 1.30 10.75 4.16
CA THR A 29 0.53 11.91 4.66
C THR A 29 1.17 12.52 5.90
N ILE A 30 1.54 11.71 6.90
CA ILE A 30 2.19 12.21 8.12
C ILE A 30 3.49 12.94 7.78
N MET A 31 4.35 12.33 6.97
CA MET A 31 5.64 12.93 6.59
C MET A 31 5.44 14.20 5.76
N ALA A 32 4.43 14.27 4.87
CA ALA A 32 4.13 15.47 4.10
C ALA A 32 3.69 16.63 5.02
N VAL A 33 2.85 16.34 6.02
CA VAL A 33 2.43 17.32 7.03
C VAL A 33 3.63 17.80 7.85
N LEU A 34 4.48 16.89 8.35
CA LEU A 34 5.69 17.25 9.09
C LEU A 34 6.66 18.08 8.25
N SER A 35 6.76 17.79 6.95
CA SER A 35 7.53 18.59 5.99
C SER A 35 6.98 19.99 5.87
N ARG A 36 5.64 20.14 5.77
CA ARG A 36 5.01 21.45 5.68
C ARG A 36 5.15 22.27 6.96
N LEU A 37 5.27 21.62 8.11
CA LEU A 37 5.50 22.25 9.41
C LEU A 37 6.98 22.57 9.70
N GLY A 38 7.89 22.22 8.79
CA GLY A 38 9.32 22.55 8.93
C GLY A 38 10.07 21.68 9.95
N VAL A 39 9.54 20.53 10.35
CA VAL A 39 10.16 19.67 11.39
C VAL A 39 11.53 19.15 10.95
N SER A 40 11.65 18.71 9.69
CA SER A 40 12.91 18.30 9.08
C SER A 40 12.74 18.23 7.57
N GLU A 41 12.60 19.39 6.92
CA GLU A 41 12.11 19.51 5.54
C GLU A 41 12.72 18.49 4.57
N HIS A 42 14.05 18.33 4.55
CA HIS A 42 14.69 17.40 3.61
C HIS A 42 14.35 15.92 3.88
N ASN A 43 14.40 15.50 5.14
CA ASN A 43 14.13 14.11 5.52
C ASN A 43 12.65 13.79 5.38
N THR A 44 11.79 14.72 5.79
CA THR A 44 10.33 14.56 5.67
C THR A 44 9.87 14.62 4.23
N ALA A 45 10.49 15.48 3.39
CA ALA A 45 10.23 15.55 1.96
C ALA A 45 10.56 14.24 1.26
N THR A 46 11.77 13.72 1.52
CA THR A 46 12.22 12.42 1.00
C THR A 46 11.31 11.30 1.49
N GLY A 47 10.98 11.29 2.78
CA GLY A 47 10.14 10.28 3.40
C GLY A 47 8.74 10.21 2.80
N TRP A 48 8.05 11.34 2.65
CA TRP A 48 6.70 11.32 2.08
C TRP A 48 6.70 10.95 0.60
N TRP A 49 7.69 11.42 -0.17
CA TRP A 49 7.79 11.11 -1.59
C TRP A 49 8.01 9.63 -1.84
N LEU A 50 8.99 9.02 -1.15
CA LEU A 50 9.28 7.60 -1.29
C LEU A 50 8.07 6.75 -0.88
N ALA A 51 7.44 7.08 0.26
CA ALA A 51 6.27 6.34 0.73
C ALA A 51 5.07 6.46 -0.22
N LEU A 52 4.86 7.64 -0.84
CA LEU A 52 3.81 7.83 -1.83
C LEU A 52 4.04 6.95 -3.08
N VAL A 53 5.26 6.94 -3.61
CA VAL A 53 5.62 6.11 -4.77
C VAL A 53 5.50 4.62 -4.43
N THR A 54 5.97 4.21 -3.26
CA THR A 54 5.80 2.83 -2.78
C THR A 54 4.32 2.46 -2.64
N GLY A 55 3.50 3.34 -2.04
CA GLY A 55 2.06 3.14 -1.92
C GLY A 55 1.38 2.97 -3.27
N LEU A 56 1.70 3.82 -4.25
CA LEU A 56 1.21 3.70 -5.63
C LEU A 56 1.61 2.38 -6.28
N ALA A 57 2.85 1.94 -6.09
CA ALA A 57 3.33 0.67 -6.62
C ALA A 57 2.60 -0.54 -6.01
N ILE A 58 2.31 -0.53 -4.71
CA ILE A 58 1.60 -1.62 -4.00
C ILE A 58 0.09 -1.60 -4.29
N THR A 59 -0.51 -0.42 -4.54
CA THR A 59 -1.93 -0.30 -4.91
C THR A 59 -2.29 -1.13 -6.14
N ILE A 60 -1.38 -1.24 -7.12
CA ILE A 60 -1.62 -2.02 -8.35
C ILE A 60 -1.90 -3.51 -8.05
N PRO A 61 -0.98 -4.28 -7.44
CA PRO A 61 -1.25 -5.68 -7.10
C PRO A 61 -2.38 -5.82 -6.06
N THR A 62 -2.57 -4.85 -5.16
CA THR A 62 -3.70 -4.85 -4.21
C THR A 62 -5.04 -4.84 -4.94
N ALA A 63 -5.23 -3.92 -5.88
CA ALA A 63 -6.47 -3.82 -6.65
C ALA A 63 -6.72 -5.06 -7.51
N ILE A 64 -5.68 -5.58 -8.16
CA ILE A 64 -5.78 -6.79 -8.99
C ILE A 64 -6.19 -8.00 -8.15
N THR A 65 -5.56 -8.21 -7.00
CA THR A 65 -5.83 -9.36 -6.13
C THR A 65 -7.20 -9.24 -5.48
N GLY A 66 -7.59 -8.05 -4.99
CA GLY A 66 -8.93 -7.82 -4.46
C GLY A 66 -10.04 -8.02 -5.50
N PHE A 67 -9.82 -7.58 -6.74
CA PHE A 67 -10.74 -7.82 -7.84
C PHE A 67 -10.85 -9.30 -8.20
N ALA A 68 -9.72 -10.02 -8.26
CA ALA A 68 -9.69 -11.45 -8.50
C ALA A 68 -10.44 -12.24 -7.42
N ASP A 69 -10.26 -11.85 -6.14
CA ASP A 69 -10.99 -12.45 -5.03
C ASP A 69 -12.49 -12.19 -5.18
N TRP A 70 -12.91 -10.95 -5.44
CA TRP A 70 -14.32 -10.58 -5.64
C TRP A 70 -15.04 -11.43 -6.69
N LEU A 71 -14.40 -11.70 -7.83
CA LEU A 71 -14.96 -12.54 -8.90
C LEU A 71 -15.20 -14.01 -8.51
N THR A 72 -14.65 -14.45 -7.38
CA THR A 72 -14.74 -15.85 -6.91
C THR A 72 -15.60 -16.02 -5.67
N ILE A 73 -16.10 -14.93 -5.09
CA ILE A 73 -17.08 -14.96 -4.00
C ILE A 73 -18.46 -15.24 -4.64
N SER A 74 -18.74 -16.52 -4.92
CA SER A 74 -20.03 -17.03 -5.39
C SER A 74 -20.81 -17.68 -4.27
#